data_AF-A0A7Y3TH79-F1
#
_entry.id   AF-A0A7Y3TH79-F1
#
_cell.length_a   1.000
_cell.length_b   1.000
_cell.length_c   1.000
_cell.angle_alpha   90.00
_cell.angle_beta   90.00
_cell.angle_gamma   90.00
#
_symmetry.space_group_name_H-M   'P 1'
#
loop_
_entity.id
_entity.type
_entity.pdbx_description
1 polymer ?
#
loop_
_entity_poly.entity_id
_entity_poly.type
_entity_poly.pdbx_seq_one_letter_code
_entity_poly.pdbx_strand_id
1 'polypeptide(L)' 'MNDSGFSLLLFLGIIAFVWLLPIFSILFSRKTTGNEKFAWILAVVFISWFAWIFYLLLAPIKKK' A
#
# COMPACT_ATOMS: atom_id res chain seq x y z
N MET A 1 -18.11 10.74 20.31
CA MET A 1 -17.86 10.00 19.06
C MET A 1 -18.77 8.78 19.11
N ASN A 2 -19.65 8.57 18.12
CA ASN A 2 -20.52 7.39 18.12
C ASN A 2 -19.63 6.13 18.12
N ASP A 3 -20.02 5.06 18.82
CA ASP A 3 -19.25 3.82 18.88
C ASP A 3 -18.89 3.30 17.48
N SER A 4 -19.82 3.46 16.54
CA SER A 4 -19.64 3.13 15.12
C SER A 4 -18.51 3.91 14.44
N GLY A 5 -18.35 5.19 14.78
CA GLY A 5 -17.29 6.04 14.23
C GLY A 5 -15.91 5.63 14.74
N PHE A 6 -15.81 5.24 16.00
CA PHE A 6 -14.58 4.70 16.57
C PHE A 6 -14.20 3.35 15.96
N SER A 7 -15.17 2.44 15.79
CA SER A 7 -14.95 1.15 15.12
C SER A 7 -14.47 1.32 13.68
N LEU A 8 -15.03 2.28 12.93
CA LEU A 8 -14.59 2.58 11.56
C LEU A 8 -13.14 3.06 11.51
N LEU A 9 -12.77 3.98 12.40
CA LEU A 9 -11.40 4.50 12.45
C LEU A 9 -10.39 3.40 12.82
N LEU A 10 -10.73 2.52 13.77
CA LEU A 10 -9.89 1.37 14.10
C LEU A 10 -9.73 0.43 12.90
N PHE A 11 -10.82 0.12 12.20
CA PHE A 11 -10.78 -0.76 11.04
C PHE A 11 -9.91 -0.20 9.91
N LEU A 12 -10.07 1.09 9.59
CA LEU A 12 -9.23 1.78 8.60
C LEU A 12 -7.76 1.83 9.05
N GLY A 13 -7.51 2.06 10.34
CA GLY A 13 -6.16 2.05 10.91
C GLY A 13 -5.47 0.68 10.76
N ILE A 14 -6.20 -0.41 11.00
CA ILE A 14 -5.68 -1.78 10.82
C ILE A 14 -5.37 -2.04 9.34
N ILE A 15 -6.25 -1.66 8.41
CA ILE A 15 -6.02 -1.81 6.97
C ILE A 15 -4.76 -1.05 6.55
N ALA A 16 -4.62 0.21 6.96
CA ALA A 16 -3.44 1.02 6.66
C ALA A 16 -2.17 0.41 7.25
N PHE A 17 -2.23 -0.13 8.46
CA PHE A 17 -1.10 -0.80 9.10
C PHE A 17 -0.67 -2.05 8.35
N VAL A 18 -1.62 -2.92 7.98
CA VAL A 18 -1.36 -4.14 7.20
C VAL A 18 -0.77 -3.79 5.83
N TRP A 19 -1.25 -2.72 5.20
CA TRP A 19 -0.72 -2.23 3.93
C TRP A 19 0.74 -1.74 4.05
N LEU A 20 1.15 -1.20 5.20
CA LEU A 20 2.53 -0.75 5.47
C LEU A 20 3.50 -1.87 5.87
N LEU A 21 3.01 -3.06 6.27
CA LEU A 21 3.85 -4.21 6.65
C LEU A 21 4.98 -4.55 5.66
N PRO A 22 4.77 -4.61 4.33
CA PRO A 22 5.86 -4.89 3.40
C PRO A 22 6.98 -3.83 3.44
N ILE A 23 6.63 -2.56 3.66
CA ILE A 23 7.60 -1.47 3.80
C ILE A 23 8.40 -1.65 5.10
N PHE A 24 7.73 -1.98 6.21
CA PHE A 24 8.40 -2.29 7.48
C PHE A 24 9.29 -3.52 7.38
N SER A 25 8.85 -4.56 6.67
CA SER A 25 9.64 -5.78 6.42
C SER A 25 10.97 -5.46 5.74
N ILE A 26 10.95 -4.57 4.74
CA ILE A 26 12.17 -4.13 4.04
C ILE A 26 13.03 -3.24 4.95
N LEU A 27 12.42 -2.31 5.69
CA LEU A 27 13.14 -1.40 6.59
C LEU A 27 13.89 -2.15 7.70
N PHE A 28 13.26 -3.14 8.34
CA PHE A 28 13.86 -3.92 9.42
C PHE A 28 14.72 -5.10 8.92
N SER A 29 14.68 -5.42 7.63
CA SER A 29 15.53 -6.46 7.07
C SER A 29 17.01 -6.09 7.18
N ARG A 30 17.81 -7.05 7.64
CA ARG A 30 19.28 -7.00 7.58
C ARG A 30 19.83 -7.55 6.25
N LYS A 31 18.96 -8.02 5.35
CA LYS A 31 19.34 -8.63 4.07
C LYS A 31 19.64 -7.59 2.97
N THR A 32 19.19 -6.35 3.15
CA THR A 32 19.32 -5.27 2.16
C THR A 32 20.10 -4.10 2.77
N THR A 33 20.94 -3.46 1.97
CA THR A 33 21.75 -2.29 2.37
C THR A 33 21.02 -0.97 2.05
N GLY A 34 21.54 0.17 2.51
CA GLY A 34 20.83 1.46 2.51
C GLY A 34 20.20 1.84 1.15
N ASN A 35 20.97 1.79 0.06
CA ASN A 35 20.47 2.12 -1.27
C ASN A 35 19.50 1.05 -1.81
N GLU A 36 19.76 -0.22 -1.52
CA GLU A 36 18.90 -1.33 -1.93
C GLU A 36 17.53 -1.25 -1.22
N LYS A 37 17.50 -0.87 0.05
CA LYS A 37 16.24 -0.64 0.79
C LYS A 37 15.39 0.42 0.12
N PHE A 38 16.00 1.52 -0.31
CA PHE A 38 15.27 2.58 -1.00
C PHE A 38 14.67 2.09 -2.33
N ALA A 39 15.44 1.34 -3.12
CA ALA A 39 14.95 0.73 -4.37
C ALA A 39 13.79 -0.24 -4.12
N TRP A 40 13.88 -1.08 -3.09
CA TRP A 40 12.81 -2.02 -2.73
C TRP A 40 11.55 -1.33 -2.21
N ILE A 41 11.68 -0.31 -1.36
CA ILE A 41 10.53 0.48 -0.89
C ILE A 41 9.85 1.16 -2.07
N LEU A 42 10.63 1.77 -2.97
CA LEU A 42 10.10 2.39 -4.18
C LEU A 42 9.37 1.37 -5.05
N ALA A 43 9.94 0.19 -5.26
CA ALA A 43 9.30 -0.89 -6.01
C ALA A 43 7.96 -1.33 -5.39
N VAL A 44 7.89 -1.50 -4.07
CA VAL A 44 6.65 -1.87 -3.37
C VAL A 44 5.57 -0.79 -3.53
N VAL A 45 5.94 0.48 -3.37
CA VAL A 45 5.01 1.60 -3.55
C VAL A 45 4.50 1.66 -4.99
N PHE A 46 5.40 1.53 -5.97
CA PHE A 46 5.03 1.50 -7.38
C PHE A 46 4.07 0.35 -7.66
N ILE A 47 4.40 -0.90 -7.32
CA ILE A 47 3.54 -2.05 -7.59
C ILE A 47 2.16 -1.91 -6.93
N SER A 48 2.11 -1.41 -5.69
CA SER A 48 0.84 -1.21 -4.98
C SER A 48 -0.05 -0.16 -5.64
N TRP A 49 0.53 0.92 -6.17
CA TRP A 49 -0.20 2.04 -6.75
C TRP A 49 -0.41 1.92 -8.27
N PHE A 50 0.39 1.11 -8.96
CA PHE A 50 0.35 0.96 -10.43
C PHE A 50 -0.95 0.31 -10.92
N ALA A 51 -1.61 -0.51 -10.08
CA ALA A 51 -2.93 -1.05 -10.39
C ALA A 51 -3.98 0.05 -10.67
N TRP A 52 -3.87 1.20 -10.00
CA TRP A 52 -4.76 2.34 -10.23
C TRP A 52 -4.51 3.02 -11.57
N ILE A 53 -3.24 3.12 -11.99
CA ILE A 53 -2.85 3.66 -13.30
C ILE A 53 -3.42 2.76 -14.41
N PHE A 54 -3.28 1.44 -14.27
CA PHE A 54 -3.92 0.50 -15.21
C PHE A 54 -5.44 0.64 -15.22
N TYR A 55 -6.08 0.78 -14.06
CA TYR A 55 -7.52 1.03 -14.03
C TYR A 55 -7.92 2.28 -14.83
N LEU A 56 -7.20 3.40 -14.70
CA LEU A 56 -7.46 4.61 -15.48
C LEU A 56 -7.22 4.43 -16.98
N LEU A 57 -6.22 3.62 -17.36
CA LEU A 57 -5.87 3.37 -18.77
C LEU A 57 -6.81 2.38 -19.44
N LEU A 58 -7.26 1.35 -18.71
CA LEU A 58 -8.08 0.26 -19.24
C LEU A 58 -9.59 0.51 -19.09
N ALA A 59 -10.03 1.33 -18.12
CA ALA A 59 -11.45 1.60 -17.92
C ALA A 59 -11.98 2.65 -18.93
N PRO A 60 -13.16 2.44 -19.55
CA PRO A 60 -14.01 1.24 -19.51
C PRO A 60 -13.60 0.22 -20.59
N ILE A 61 -13.27 -1.01 -20.17
CA ILE A 61 -12.86 -2.11 -21.07
C ILE A 61 -13.98 -2.50 -22.05
N LYS A 62 -15.23 -2.27 -21.67
CA LYS A 62 -16.41 -2.32 -22.55
C LYS A 62 -17.11 -0.97 -22.49
N LYS A 63 -17.39 -0.38 -23.65
CA LYS A 63 -18.38 0.70 -23.72
C LYS A 63 -19.73 0.16 -23.26
N LYS A 64 -20.49 0.96 -22.52
CA LYS A 64 -21.94 0.76 -22.43
C LYS A 64 -22.54 0.82 -23.84
#